data_AF-A0A2M7PP87-F1
#
_entry.id   AF-A0A2M7PP87-F1
#
_cell.length_a   1.000
_cell.length_b   1.000
_cell.length_c   1.000
_cell.angle_alpha   90.00
_cell.angle_beta   90.00
_cell.angle_gamma   90.00
#
_symmetry.space_group_name_H-M   'P 1'
#
loop_
_entity.id
_entity.type
_entity.pdbx_description
1 polymer ?
#
loop_
_entity_poly.entity_id
_entity_poly.type
_entity_poly.pdbx_seq_one_letter_code
_entity_poly.pdbx_strand_id
1 'polypeptide(L)'
;YVSGGSSVTIPLIFQRLLPKAVNHFRVGETLFLGTDVYNNVPLKKMHTDVFRLFSEIIELTQKPMMPSGETSTNVDGLSFEVDEALIGKTTYRAIVDIGLLDVDEKHIEPVDKSIHFVGASSDMLVIDLGDNKKNYRVGDLLEFTMDYMGALRVINSKYIEKRVER
;
A
#
# COMPACT_ATOMS: atom_id res chain seq x y z
N TYR A 1 30.98 -20.14 15.47
CA TYR A 1 30.48 -18.78 15.16
C TYR A 1 29.73 -18.24 16.36
N VAL A 2 29.82 -16.94 16.60
CA VAL A 2 28.99 -16.22 17.57
C VAL A 2 28.01 -15.40 16.74
N SER A 3 26.76 -15.88 16.70
CA SER A 3 25.70 -15.26 15.91
C SER A 3 24.94 -14.25 16.74
N GLY A 4 24.70 -13.06 16.19
CA GLY A 4 24.02 -11.98 16.90
C GLY A 4 23.46 -10.92 15.97
N GLY A 5 22.53 -10.12 16.47
CA GLY A 5 21.88 -9.05 15.70
C GLY A 5 20.59 -9.46 15.00
N SER A 6 19.91 -8.42 14.53
CA SER A 6 18.70 -8.40 13.71
C SER A 6 18.71 -7.14 12.83
N SER A 7 17.79 -7.04 11.87
CA SER A 7 17.62 -5.85 11.03
C SER A 7 17.58 -4.53 11.81
N VAL A 8 16.92 -4.50 12.98
CA VAL A 8 16.83 -3.31 13.88
C VAL A 8 18.20 -2.83 14.36
N THR A 9 19.19 -3.72 14.44
CA THR A 9 20.54 -3.41 14.94
C THR A 9 21.54 -3.05 13.84
N ILE A 10 21.12 -3.02 12.56
CA ILE A 10 21.99 -2.62 11.44
C ILE A 10 22.64 -1.24 11.64
N PRO A 11 21.97 -0.22 12.21
CA PRO A 11 22.63 1.05 12.51
C PRO A 11 23.88 0.92 13.39
N LEU A 12 23.92 -0.07 14.30
CA LEU A 12 25.10 -0.34 15.14
C LEU A 12 26.30 -0.83 14.32
N ILE A 13 26.07 -1.50 13.18
CA ILE A 13 27.14 -1.88 12.25
C ILE A 13 27.73 -0.61 11.63
N PHE A 14 26.89 0.28 11.10
CA PHE A 14 27.34 1.52 10.47
C PHE A 14 28.06 2.45 11.45
N GLN A 15 27.63 2.47 12.70
CA GLN A 15 28.25 3.25 13.79
C GLN A 15 29.44 2.54 14.44
N ARG A 16 29.77 1.30 14.04
CA ARG A 16 30.84 0.46 14.63
C ARG A 16 30.67 0.18 16.13
N LEU A 17 29.42 0.07 16.59
CA LEU A 17 29.03 -0.20 17.98
C LEU A 17 28.67 -1.67 18.24
N LEU A 18 28.61 -2.51 17.21
CA LEU A 18 28.34 -3.94 17.39
C LEU A 18 29.50 -4.61 18.17
N PRO A 19 29.23 -5.46 19.18
CA PRO A 19 30.28 -6.17 19.91
C PRO A 19 31.17 -7.00 18.98
N LYS A 20 32.50 -6.85 19.10
CA LYS A 20 33.49 -7.57 18.28
C LYS A 20 33.35 -9.09 18.32
N ALA A 21 32.75 -9.64 19.38
CA ALA A 21 32.49 -11.06 19.51
C ALA A 21 31.49 -11.57 18.45
N VAL A 22 30.57 -10.73 17.96
CA VAL A 22 29.59 -11.10 16.93
C VAL A 22 30.27 -11.17 15.57
N ASN A 23 30.46 -12.40 15.06
CA ASN A 23 31.10 -12.66 13.76
C ASN A 23 30.15 -13.31 12.74
N HIS A 24 28.87 -13.45 13.08
CA HIS A 24 27.82 -13.87 12.17
C HIS A 24 26.56 -13.01 12.43
N PHE A 25 26.22 -12.12 11.50
CA PHE A 25 25.11 -11.19 11.67
C PHE A 25 23.86 -11.70 10.95
N ARG A 26 22.70 -11.61 11.59
CA ARG A 26 21.42 -12.05 11.00
C ARG A 26 20.65 -10.84 10.49
N VAL A 27 20.20 -10.92 9.24
CA VAL A 27 19.37 -9.91 8.57
C VAL A 27 18.12 -10.57 8.01
N GLY A 28 16.99 -9.88 8.11
CA GLY A 28 15.70 -10.32 7.59
C GLY A 28 15.06 -9.18 6.82
N GLU A 29 14.14 -8.44 7.46
CA GLU A 29 13.37 -7.34 6.85
C GLU A 29 14.18 -6.41 5.95
N THR A 30 15.27 -5.83 6.46
CA THR A 30 16.14 -4.93 5.68
C THR A 30 16.62 -5.52 4.36
N LEU A 31 16.90 -6.83 4.30
CA LEU A 31 17.34 -7.50 3.07
C LEU A 31 16.27 -7.44 1.98
N PHE A 32 15.00 -7.57 2.36
CA PHE A 32 13.88 -7.67 1.42
C PHE A 32 13.16 -6.35 1.18
N LEU A 33 13.06 -5.48 2.19
CA LEU A 33 12.34 -4.20 2.09
C LEU A 33 13.25 -2.99 1.91
N GLY A 34 14.57 -3.17 2.05
CA GLY A 34 15.52 -2.06 1.94
C GLY A 34 15.35 -0.99 3.01
N THR A 35 14.71 -1.30 4.14
CA THR A 35 14.41 -0.35 5.21
C THR A 35 15.42 -0.43 6.36
N ASP A 36 15.73 0.72 6.94
CA ASP A 36 16.25 0.83 8.30
C ASP A 36 15.07 0.66 9.26
N VAL A 37 14.94 -0.55 9.81
CA VAL A 37 13.82 -0.92 10.69
C VAL A 37 13.76 -0.07 11.96
N TYR A 38 14.91 0.44 12.43
CA TYR A 38 14.92 1.26 13.65
C TYR A 38 14.32 2.65 13.41
N ASN A 39 14.66 3.27 12.29
CA ASN A 39 14.20 4.63 11.95
C ASN A 39 12.95 4.63 11.06
N ASN A 40 12.53 3.47 10.56
CA ASN A 40 11.47 3.28 9.58
C ASN A 40 11.66 4.14 8.31
N VAL A 41 12.89 4.16 7.78
CA VAL A 41 13.25 4.91 6.56
C VAL A 41 13.94 4.01 5.53
N PRO A 42 13.80 4.29 4.23
CA PRO A 42 14.57 3.60 3.19
C PRO A 42 16.08 3.77 3.36
N LEU A 43 16.84 2.69 3.14
CA LEU A 43 18.29 2.73 3.04
C LEU A 43 18.70 3.18 1.63
N LYS A 44 19.52 4.24 1.57
CA LYS A 44 19.92 4.90 0.31
C LYS A 44 20.51 4.00 -0.79
N LYS A 45 21.03 2.83 -0.45
CA LYS A 45 21.69 1.90 -1.38
C LYS A 45 20.92 0.59 -1.56
N MET A 46 19.65 0.56 -1.18
CA MET A 46 18.80 -0.62 -1.29
C MET A 46 17.51 -0.28 -2.02
N HIS A 47 17.00 -1.29 -2.71
CA HIS A 47 15.71 -1.25 -3.37
C HIS A 47 14.60 -1.48 -2.35
N THR A 48 13.50 -0.74 -2.47
CA THR A 48 12.30 -0.88 -1.64
C THR A 48 11.10 -1.43 -2.42
N ASP A 49 11.33 -1.85 -3.65
CA ASP A 49 10.34 -2.30 -4.64
C ASP A 49 10.47 -3.79 -4.97
N VAL A 50 11.12 -4.57 -4.08
CA VAL A 50 11.30 -6.02 -4.24
C VAL A 50 9.96 -6.78 -4.20
N PHE A 51 9.00 -6.30 -3.42
CA PHE A 51 7.63 -6.82 -3.42
C PHE A 51 6.68 -5.81 -4.04
N ARG A 52 5.90 -6.28 -5.00
CA ARG A 52 4.86 -5.51 -5.69
C ARG A 52 3.57 -6.29 -5.65
N LEU A 53 2.49 -5.59 -5.33
CA LEU A 53 1.15 -6.13 -5.32
C LEU A 53 0.40 -5.60 -6.53
N PHE A 54 -0.27 -6.49 -7.23
CA PHE A 54 -1.11 -6.15 -8.38
C PHE A 54 -2.52 -6.61 -8.09
N SER A 55 -3.51 -5.77 -8.40
CA SER A 55 -4.94 -6.09 -8.26
C SER A 55 -5.69 -5.57 -9.47
N GLU A 56 -6.62 -6.37 -9.98
CA GLU A 56 -7.37 -6.10 -11.20
C GLU A 56 -8.55 -5.16 -10.93
N ILE A 57 -8.76 -4.21 -11.84
CA ILE A 57 -9.98 -3.40 -11.86
C ILE A 57 -11.14 -4.27 -12.36
N ILE A 58 -12.08 -4.62 -11.47
CA ILE A 58 -13.25 -5.43 -11.80
C ILE A 58 -14.48 -4.59 -12.17
N GLU A 59 -14.55 -3.34 -11.70
CA GLU A 59 -15.58 -2.37 -12.07
C GLU A 59 -14.96 -0.98 -12.22
N LEU A 60 -15.42 -0.22 -13.23
CA LEU A 60 -15.03 1.18 -13.42
C LEU A 60 -16.25 2.02 -13.78
N THR A 61 -16.59 2.99 -12.94
CA THR A 61 -17.78 3.81 -13.10
C THR A 61 -17.46 5.29 -12.88
N GLN A 62 -17.96 6.17 -13.76
CA GLN A 62 -17.91 7.62 -13.55
C GLN A 62 -19.02 8.04 -12.58
N LYS A 63 -18.66 8.69 -11.48
CA LYS A 63 -19.59 9.17 -10.44
C LYS A 63 -19.42 10.67 -10.20
N PRO A 64 -20.48 11.39 -9.80
CA PRO A 64 -20.34 12.75 -9.29
C PRO A 64 -19.36 12.79 -8.09
N MET A 65 -18.54 13.83 -8.00
CA MET A 65 -17.65 14.02 -6.84
C MET A 65 -18.42 14.41 -5.57
N MET A 66 -19.58 15.05 -5.74
CA MET A 66 -20.50 15.39 -4.65
C MET A 66 -21.69 14.43 -4.62
N PRO A 67 -22.10 13.96 -3.42
CA PRO A 67 -23.30 13.14 -3.30
C PRO A 67 -24.51 13.90 -3.85
N SER A 68 -25.30 13.24 -4.69
CA SER A 68 -26.61 13.74 -5.13
C SER A 68 -27.67 13.21 -4.15
N GLY A 69 -27.93 13.94 -3.06
CA GLY A 69 -28.91 13.58 -2.04
C GLY A 69 -28.86 14.50 -0.82
N GLU A 70 -29.84 14.41 0.09
CA GLU A 70 -29.74 15.10 1.38
C GLU A 70 -28.57 14.51 2.18
N THR A 71 -27.58 15.33 2.49
CA THR A 71 -26.47 15.00 3.38
C THR A 71 -27.02 14.86 4.80
N SER A 72 -27.53 13.67 5.13
CA SER A 72 -27.78 13.34 6.53
C SER A 72 -26.45 13.10 7.24
N THR A 73 -26.41 13.46 8.51
CA THR A 73 -25.26 13.21 9.39
C THR A 73 -24.89 11.73 9.30
N ASN A 74 -23.65 11.41 8.89
CA ASN A 74 -23.15 10.05 8.98
C ASN A 74 -23.23 9.56 10.44
N VAL A 75 -23.29 8.24 10.64
CA VAL A 75 -23.39 7.60 11.97
C VAL A 75 -22.32 8.06 12.97
N ASP A 76 -21.21 8.60 12.45
CA ASP A 76 -20.07 9.13 13.21
C ASP A 76 -20.14 10.66 13.48
N GLY A 77 -21.25 11.33 13.16
CA GLY A 77 -21.44 12.76 13.46
C GLY A 77 -20.76 13.75 12.51
N LEU A 78 -20.09 13.25 11.45
CA LEU A 78 -19.42 14.08 10.45
C LEU A 78 -20.43 14.56 9.39
N SER A 79 -20.61 15.88 9.29
CA SER A 79 -21.26 16.52 8.15
C SER A 79 -20.26 16.62 7.00
N PHE A 80 -20.62 16.13 5.82
CA PHE A 80 -19.88 16.47 4.60
C PHE A 80 -20.02 17.97 4.37
N GLU A 81 -18.94 18.73 4.53
CA GLU A 81 -18.89 20.11 4.04
C GLU A 81 -18.98 20.07 2.52
N VAL A 82 -20.02 20.70 1.98
CA VAL A 82 -20.23 20.78 0.55
C VAL A 82 -19.22 21.77 -0.02
N ASP A 83 -18.21 21.29 -0.72
CA ASP A 83 -17.36 22.15 -1.53
C ASP A 83 -18.10 22.51 -2.83
N GLU A 84 -18.59 23.74 -2.91
CA GLU A 84 -19.29 24.27 -4.08
C GLU A 84 -18.46 24.14 -5.37
N ALA A 85 -17.13 24.16 -5.29
CA ALA A 85 -16.24 24.01 -6.44
C ALA A 85 -16.23 22.59 -7.04
N LEU A 86 -16.81 21.60 -6.35
CA LEU A 86 -16.91 20.22 -6.79
C LEU A 86 -18.30 19.87 -7.37
N ILE A 87 -19.27 20.78 -7.28
CA ILE A 87 -20.61 20.58 -7.84
C ILE A 87 -20.53 20.42 -9.37
N GLY A 88 -21.20 19.38 -9.89
CA GLY A 88 -21.23 19.07 -11.32
C GLY A 88 -19.96 18.43 -11.87
N LYS A 89 -18.89 18.32 -11.06
CA LYS A 89 -17.71 17.57 -11.44
C LYS A 89 -17.89 16.09 -11.16
N THR A 90 -17.20 15.28 -11.96
CA THR A 90 -17.23 13.82 -11.86
C THR A 90 -15.83 13.28 -11.63
N THR A 91 -15.77 12.06 -11.12
CA THR A 91 -14.54 11.29 -10.98
C THR A 91 -14.79 9.84 -11.36
N TYR A 92 -13.76 9.13 -11.79
CA TYR A 92 -13.81 7.69 -12.03
C TYR A 92 -13.55 6.93 -10.72
N ARG A 93 -14.46 6.04 -10.37
CA ARG A 93 -14.31 5.09 -9.25
C ARG A 93 -14.05 3.71 -9.82
N ALA A 94 -12.95 3.11 -9.40
CA ALA A 94 -12.63 1.72 -9.67
C ALA A 94 -12.90 0.87 -8.43
N ILE A 95 -13.36 -0.35 -8.66
CA ILE A 95 -13.35 -1.43 -7.66
C ILE A 95 -12.26 -2.40 -8.08
N VAL A 96 -11.41 -2.79 -7.14
CA VAL A 96 -10.34 -3.77 -7.37
C VAL A 96 -10.52 -5.02 -6.52
N ASP A 97 -10.04 -6.15 -7.04
CA ASP A 97 -10.23 -7.53 -6.53
C ASP A 97 -9.37 -7.90 -5.31
N ILE A 98 -9.14 -6.95 -4.41
CA ILE A 98 -8.48 -7.16 -3.13
C ILE A 98 -9.22 -6.39 -2.05
N GLY A 99 -9.34 -6.91 -0.83
CA GLY A 99 -10.04 -6.24 0.26
C GLY A 99 -9.34 -6.32 1.63
N LEU A 100 -10.06 -5.91 2.68
CA LEU A 100 -9.53 -5.86 4.06
C LEU A 100 -9.11 -7.24 4.60
N LEU A 101 -9.67 -8.34 4.08
CA LEU A 101 -9.26 -9.70 4.42
C LEU A 101 -7.87 -10.03 3.88
N ASP A 102 -7.48 -9.42 2.76
CA ASP A 102 -6.19 -9.64 2.13
C ASP A 102 -5.14 -8.69 2.70
N VAL A 103 -5.42 -7.39 2.65
CA VAL A 103 -4.50 -6.35 3.14
C VAL A 103 -5.26 -5.07 3.50
N ASP A 104 -4.81 -4.40 4.55
CA ASP A 104 -5.33 -3.10 4.97
C ASP A 104 -4.70 -2.01 4.10
N GLU A 105 -5.49 -1.03 3.64
CA GLU A 105 -5.03 0.08 2.79
C GLU A 105 -3.88 0.89 3.42
N LYS A 106 -3.74 0.88 4.76
CA LYS A 106 -2.60 1.54 5.44
C LYS A 106 -1.25 0.87 5.20
N HIS A 107 -1.24 -0.37 4.73
CA HIS A 107 -0.04 -1.19 4.51
C HIS A 107 0.34 -1.30 3.03
N ILE A 108 -0.45 -0.69 2.15
CA ILE A 108 -0.19 -0.62 0.71
C ILE A 108 -0.26 0.81 0.24
N GLU A 109 0.45 1.14 -0.82
CA GLU A 109 0.40 2.49 -1.40
C GLU A 109 0.38 2.39 -2.92
N PRO A 110 -0.51 3.10 -3.62
CA PRO A 110 -0.52 3.11 -5.06
C PRO A 110 0.82 3.63 -5.60
N VAL A 111 1.32 2.95 -6.61
CA VAL A 111 2.51 3.38 -7.34
C VAL A 111 2.18 4.61 -8.16
N ASP A 112 0.99 4.59 -8.76
CA ASP A 112 0.41 5.76 -9.39
C ASP A 112 -0.06 6.78 -8.35
N LYS A 113 0.70 7.85 -8.15
CA LYS A 113 0.39 8.87 -7.14
C LYS A 113 -0.81 9.75 -7.47
N SER A 114 -1.44 9.58 -8.65
CA SER A 114 -2.68 10.30 -8.96
C SER A 114 -3.95 9.60 -8.49
N ILE A 115 -3.86 8.36 -8.01
CA ILE A 115 -5.02 7.57 -7.56
C ILE A 115 -5.02 7.44 -6.03
N HIS A 116 -6.20 7.31 -5.43
CA HIS A 116 -6.34 7.35 -3.97
C HIS A 116 -7.39 6.34 -3.49
N PHE A 117 -7.20 5.78 -2.29
CA PHE A 117 -8.23 4.95 -1.64
C PHE A 117 -9.41 5.81 -1.20
N VAL A 118 -10.61 5.24 -1.27
CA VAL A 118 -11.89 5.93 -0.97
C VAL A 118 -12.71 5.14 0.03
N GLY A 119 -12.58 3.83 -0.01
CA GLY A 119 -13.30 2.92 0.87
C GLY A 119 -12.89 1.48 0.61
N ALA A 120 -13.33 0.61 1.50
CA ALA A 120 -12.96 -0.79 1.49
C ALA A 120 -14.12 -1.67 1.98
N SER A 121 -14.19 -2.88 1.45
CA SER A 121 -15.01 -4.01 1.92
C SER A 121 -14.08 -5.13 2.40
N SER A 122 -14.67 -6.24 2.84
CA SER A 122 -13.92 -7.45 3.18
C SER A 122 -13.10 -7.98 1.99
N ASP A 123 -13.61 -7.81 0.77
CA ASP A 123 -13.16 -8.47 -0.47
C ASP A 123 -12.86 -7.52 -1.64
N MET A 124 -13.03 -6.21 -1.45
CA MET A 124 -12.74 -5.21 -2.49
C MET A 124 -12.26 -3.88 -1.90
N LEU A 125 -11.45 -3.16 -2.66
CA LEU A 125 -11.06 -1.78 -2.39
C LEU A 125 -11.67 -0.87 -3.46
N VAL A 126 -12.07 0.33 -3.05
CA VAL A 126 -12.60 1.38 -3.93
C VAL A 126 -11.54 2.45 -4.11
N ILE A 127 -11.15 2.68 -5.36
CA ILE A 127 -10.09 3.61 -5.75
C ILE A 127 -10.68 4.79 -6.54
N ASP A 128 -10.28 6.00 -6.18
CA ASP A 128 -10.48 7.21 -6.97
C ASP A 128 -9.40 7.31 -8.04
N LEU A 129 -9.80 7.29 -9.31
CA LEU A 129 -8.90 7.49 -10.44
C LEU A 129 -8.89 8.95 -10.94
N GLY A 130 -9.64 9.85 -10.29
CA GLY A 130 -9.78 11.24 -10.70
C GLY A 130 -10.36 11.35 -12.11
N ASP A 131 -9.71 12.15 -12.96
CA ASP A 131 -10.04 12.29 -14.38
C ASP A 131 -9.61 11.07 -15.23
N ASN A 132 -9.05 10.02 -14.62
CA ASN A 132 -8.52 8.83 -15.29
C ASN A 132 -7.54 9.16 -16.44
N LYS A 133 -6.54 10.02 -16.16
CA LYS A 133 -5.57 10.50 -17.17
C LYS A 133 -4.77 9.39 -17.86
N LYS A 134 -4.60 8.25 -17.19
CA LYS A 134 -3.90 7.07 -17.74
C LYS A 134 -4.82 6.12 -18.50
N ASN A 135 -6.12 6.44 -18.60
CA ASN A 135 -7.11 5.65 -19.34
C ASN A 135 -7.20 4.20 -18.87
N TYR A 136 -7.18 3.99 -17.55
CA TYR A 136 -7.45 2.70 -16.94
C TYR A 136 -8.82 2.17 -17.34
N ARG A 137 -8.92 0.85 -17.47
CA ARG A 137 -10.13 0.12 -17.88
C ARG A 137 -10.32 -1.09 -16.98
N VAL A 138 -11.52 -1.66 -17.02
CA VAL A 138 -11.79 -2.98 -16.43
C VAL A 138 -10.83 -4.00 -17.04
N GLY A 139 -10.20 -4.82 -16.19
CA GLY A 139 -9.16 -5.78 -16.55
C GLY A 139 -7.72 -5.24 -16.45
N ASP A 140 -7.53 -3.93 -16.27
CA ASP A 140 -6.19 -3.39 -16.00
C ASP A 140 -5.75 -3.69 -14.57
N LEU A 141 -4.44 -3.87 -14.37
CA LEU A 141 -3.84 -4.08 -13.05
C LEU A 141 -3.42 -2.73 -12.45
N LEU A 142 -3.88 -2.46 -11.23
CA LEU A 142 -3.31 -1.43 -10.37
C LEU A 142 -2.16 -2.01 -9.57
N GLU A 143 -1.10 -1.23 -9.46
CA GLU A 143 0.13 -1.63 -8.80
C GLU A 143 0.33 -0.87 -7.49
N PHE A 144 0.70 -1.61 -6.45
CA PHE A 144 0.90 -1.11 -5.09
C PHE A 144 2.26 -1.53 -4.54
N THR A 145 2.93 -0.59 -3.87
CA THR A 145 4.00 -0.90 -2.92
C THR A 145 3.41 -1.39 -1.61
N MET A 146 4.19 -2.14 -0.84
CA MET A 146 3.77 -2.65 0.47
C MET A 146 4.82 -2.37 1.54
N ASP A 147 4.37 -2.13 2.77
CA ASP A 147 5.24 -2.21 3.93
C ASP A 147 5.43 -3.68 4.39
N TYR A 148 6.14 -3.87 5.51
CA TYR A 148 6.36 -5.21 6.08
C TYR A 148 5.06 -5.95 6.40
N MET A 149 4.07 -5.26 6.98
CA MET A 149 2.81 -5.88 7.37
C MET A 149 1.94 -6.22 6.14
N GLY A 150 1.99 -5.37 5.12
CA GLY A 150 1.35 -5.62 3.83
C GLY A 150 1.94 -6.86 3.16
N ALA A 151 3.27 -6.91 3.02
CA ALA A 151 3.97 -8.05 2.46
C ALA A 151 3.72 -9.33 3.26
N LEU A 152 3.77 -9.26 4.60
CA LEU A 152 3.51 -10.40 5.48
C LEU A 152 2.11 -10.99 5.22
N ARG A 153 1.07 -10.15 5.15
CA ARG A 153 -0.31 -10.60 4.92
C ARG A 153 -0.48 -11.20 3.54
N VAL A 154 -0.06 -10.46 2.52
CA VAL A 154 -0.21 -10.84 1.10
C VAL A 154 0.53 -12.15 0.78
N ILE A 155 1.76 -12.29 1.26
CA ILE A 155 2.56 -13.51 1.04
C ILE A 155 1.93 -14.72 1.72
N ASN A 156 1.33 -14.55 2.91
CA ASN A 156 0.67 -15.64 3.64
C ASN A 156 -0.73 -15.97 3.12
N SER A 157 -1.35 -15.11 2.29
CA SER A 157 -2.64 -15.41 1.68
C SER A 157 -2.54 -16.64 0.77
N LYS A 158 -3.56 -17.50 0.75
CA LYS A 158 -3.65 -18.60 -0.24
C LYS A 158 -4.34 -18.17 -1.52
N TYR A 159 -4.98 -17.01 -1.52
CA TYR A 159 -5.83 -16.52 -2.61
C TYR A 159 -5.09 -15.56 -3.54
N ILE A 160 -3.93 -15.04 -3.11
CA ILE A 160 -3.08 -14.19 -3.93
C ILE A 160 -2.01 -15.04 -4.61
N GLU A 161 -1.86 -14.92 -5.93
CA GLU A 161 -0.80 -15.57 -6.69
C GLU A 161 0.57 -14.95 -6.36
N LYS A 162 1.62 -15.78 -6.30
CA LYS A 162 3.00 -15.31 -6.11
C LYS A 162 3.80 -15.62 -7.37
N ARG A 163 4.35 -14.58 -7.98
CA ARG A 163 5.24 -14.69 -9.14
C ARG A 163 6.63 -14.18 -8.77
N VAL A 164 7.65 -14.87 -9.26
CA VAL A 164 9.04 -14.46 -9.12
C VAL A 164 9.52 -14.00 -10.49
N GLU A 165 9.81 -12.71 -10.61
CA GLU A 165 10.41 -12.12 -11.81
C GLU A 165 11.94 -12.13 -11.68
N ARG A 166 12.64 -12.32 -12.80
CA ARG A 166 14.11 -12.43 -12.87
C ARG A 166 14.71 -11.28 -13.65
#